data_AF-A0A6L7YKV9-F1
#
_entry.id   AF-A0A6L7YKV9-F1
#
_cell.length_a   1.000
_cell.length_b   1.000
_cell.length_c   1.000
_cell.angle_alpha   90.00
_cell.angle_beta   90.00
_cell.angle_gamma   90.00
#
_symmetry.space_group_name_H-M   'P 1'
#
loop_
_entity.id
_entity.type
_entity.pdbx_description
1 polymer ?
#
loop_
_entity_poly.entity_id
_entity_poly.type
_entity_poly.pdbx_seq_one_letter_code
_entity_poly.pdbx_strand_id
1 'polypeptide(L)'
;MTTPRTEAPPASSATDTAEVPWYELINDAPEPPQDAMQQADIILYIMSILMARYKNDPSTLVSEQTNVIYDSAIPGSVIVPDGYIVFGVDTETIKMYRRSYRIDEWGKPPAFVLEVASESTAARDLGEKRELYARIGVAEYWRLDRHGYYGEPLVGERLVDGEYVRFDLHTEASGDVWSRSEALGVDFYHRIEDG
;
A
#
# COMPACT_ATOMS: atom_id res chain seq x y z
N MET A 1 -34.11 -57.21 -18.77
CA MET A 1 -33.68 -55.99 -19.50
C MET A 1 -32.85 -55.18 -18.52
N THR A 2 -31.54 -55.20 -18.69
CA THR A 2 -30.54 -54.72 -17.72
C THR A 2 -29.97 -53.42 -18.28
N THR A 3 -30.05 -52.33 -17.52
CA THR A 3 -29.48 -51.02 -17.86
C THR A 3 -27.95 -51.09 -17.97
N PRO A 4 -27.30 -50.43 -18.95
CA PRO A 4 -25.85 -50.39 -19.02
C PRO A 4 -25.30 -49.42 -17.96
N ARG A 5 -24.25 -49.86 -17.28
CA ARG A 5 -23.45 -49.11 -16.32
C ARG A 5 -22.53 -48.18 -17.11
N THR A 6 -22.70 -46.87 -16.97
CA THR A 6 -21.78 -45.87 -17.54
C THR A 6 -20.41 -46.03 -16.89
N GLU A 7 -19.39 -46.34 -17.69
CA GLU A 7 -17.98 -46.31 -17.27
C GLU A 7 -17.56 -44.86 -16.99
N ALA A 8 -16.86 -44.67 -15.87
CA ALA A 8 -16.20 -43.41 -15.57
C ALA A 8 -15.04 -43.20 -16.56
N PRO A 9 -14.74 -41.94 -16.98
CA PRO A 9 -13.59 -41.67 -17.81
C PRO A 9 -12.27 -42.05 -17.10
N PRO A 10 -11.24 -42.46 -17.84
CA PRO A 10 -9.96 -42.84 -17.24
C PRO A 10 -9.35 -41.65 -16.50
N ALA A 11 -8.78 -41.94 -15.33
CA ALA A 11 -8.04 -40.97 -14.53
C ALA A 11 -6.92 -40.37 -15.39
N SER A 12 -6.90 -39.03 -15.50
CA SER A 12 -5.77 -38.29 -16.03
C SER A 12 -4.52 -38.69 -15.27
N SER A 13 -3.55 -39.28 -15.94
CA SER A 13 -2.23 -39.53 -15.37
C SER A 13 -1.67 -38.20 -14.88
N ALA A 14 -1.50 -38.05 -13.57
CA ALA A 14 -0.79 -36.94 -12.99
C ALA A 14 0.61 -36.91 -13.62
N THR A 15 0.88 -35.89 -14.42
CA THR A 15 2.24 -35.53 -14.77
C THR A 15 2.96 -35.21 -13.47
N ASP A 16 3.96 -36.02 -13.19
CA ASP A 16 4.98 -35.82 -12.17
C ASP A 16 5.70 -34.49 -12.44
N THR A 17 5.14 -33.39 -11.96
CA THR A 17 5.85 -32.12 -11.87
C THR A 17 6.70 -32.23 -10.62
N ALA A 18 7.94 -32.70 -10.77
CA ALA A 18 8.95 -32.50 -9.75
C ALA A 18 8.91 -31.02 -9.34
N GLU A 19 8.67 -30.74 -8.06
CA GLU A 19 8.72 -29.39 -7.52
C GLU A 19 10.12 -28.84 -7.83
N VAL A 20 10.20 -27.89 -8.77
CA VAL A 20 11.42 -27.14 -8.99
C VAL A 20 11.72 -26.41 -7.69
N PRO A 21 12.86 -26.66 -7.04
CA PRO A 21 13.17 -26.00 -5.78
C PRO A 21 13.18 -24.48 -5.98
N TRP A 22 12.61 -23.75 -5.02
CA TRP A 22 12.45 -22.29 -5.12
C TRP A 22 13.76 -21.53 -5.39
N TYR A 23 14.91 -22.09 -5.01
CA TYR A 23 16.22 -21.50 -5.28
C TYR A 23 16.66 -21.60 -6.74
N GLU A 24 16.17 -22.56 -7.52
CA GLU A 24 16.45 -22.65 -8.96
C GLU A 24 15.64 -21.61 -9.75
N LEU A 25 14.46 -21.21 -9.25
CA LEU A 25 13.63 -20.13 -9.83
C LEU A 25 14.20 -18.73 -9.58
N ILE A 26 15.01 -18.54 -8.53
CA ILE A 26 15.61 -17.23 -8.19
C ILE A 26 16.73 -16.86 -9.16
N ASN A 27 17.44 -17.84 -9.73
CA ASN A 27 18.62 -17.57 -10.58
C ASN A 27 18.26 -16.93 -11.94
N ASP A 28 17.02 -17.11 -12.42
CA ASP A 28 16.51 -16.52 -13.67
C ASP A 28 15.52 -15.37 -13.41
N ALA A 29 15.39 -14.91 -12.16
CA ALA A 29 14.52 -13.78 -11.85
C ALA A 29 15.11 -12.49 -12.45
N PRO A 30 14.29 -11.64 -13.09
CA PRO A 30 14.77 -10.34 -13.55
C PRO A 30 15.26 -9.52 -12.35
N GLU A 31 16.39 -8.83 -12.54
CA GLU A 31 16.87 -7.85 -11.57
C GLU A 31 15.78 -6.79 -11.33
N PRO A 32 15.49 -6.45 -10.06
CA PRO A 32 14.51 -5.42 -9.76
C PRO A 32 15.01 -4.04 -10.22
N PRO A 33 14.12 -3.04 -10.35
CA PRO A 33 14.53 -1.65 -10.52
C PRO A 33 15.55 -1.24 -9.46
N GLN A 34 16.47 -0.33 -9.83
CA GLN A 34 17.61 0.06 -9.00
C GLN A 34 17.20 0.59 -7.62
N ASP A 35 16.03 1.19 -7.52
CA ASP A 35 15.50 1.84 -6.31
C ASP A 35 14.55 0.94 -5.49
N ALA A 36 14.17 -0.24 -5.99
CA ALA A 36 13.15 -1.08 -5.36
C ALA A 36 13.52 -1.54 -3.93
N MET A 37 14.80 -1.86 -3.69
CA MET A 37 15.28 -2.20 -2.35
C MET A 37 15.22 -0.99 -1.40
N GLN A 38 15.60 0.20 -1.89
CA GLN A 38 15.56 1.44 -1.10
C GLN A 38 14.12 1.83 -0.78
N GLN A 39 13.21 1.68 -1.74
CA GLN A 39 11.78 1.87 -1.55
C GLN A 39 11.26 0.97 -0.41
N ALA A 40 11.56 -0.33 -0.46
CA ALA A 40 11.15 -1.29 0.56
C ALA A 40 11.70 -0.94 1.96
N ASP A 41 12.98 -0.56 2.06
CA ASP A 41 13.60 -0.16 3.33
C ASP A 41 12.92 1.08 3.94
N ILE A 42 12.59 2.08 3.11
CA ILE A 42 11.90 3.29 3.56
C ILE A 42 10.48 2.96 4.04
N ILE A 43 9.73 2.16 3.27
CA ILE A 43 8.38 1.72 3.65
C ILE A 43 8.43 1.01 5.00
N LEU A 44 9.29 0.00 5.14
CA LEU A 44 9.42 -0.77 6.38
C LEU A 44 9.81 0.13 7.56
N TYR A 45 10.75 1.06 7.36
CA TYR A 45 11.17 1.99 8.40
C TYR A 45 10.01 2.88 8.89
N ILE A 46 9.34 3.59 7.97
CA ILE A 46 8.23 4.49 8.32
C ILE A 46 7.07 3.72 8.94
N MET A 47 6.69 2.60 8.34
CA MET A 47 5.57 1.80 8.81
C MET A 47 5.85 1.16 10.16
N SER A 48 7.10 0.76 10.46
CA SER A 48 7.47 0.27 11.79
C SER A 48 7.27 1.31 12.90
N ILE A 49 7.56 2.59 12.62
CA ILE A 49 7.35 3.70 13.55
C ILE A 49 5.84 3.94 13.78
N LEU A 50 5.06 3.96 12.70
CA LEU A 50 3.62 4.15 12.77
C LEU A 50 2.93 2.99 13.49
N MET A 51 3.33 1.75 13.23
CA MET A 51 2.86 0.57 13.97
C MET A 51 3.21 0.67 15.44
N ALA A 52 4.45 1.05 15.79
CA ALA A 52 4.87 1.19 17.17
C ALA A 52 4.07 2.24 17.93
N ARG A 53 3.69 3.34 17.25
CA ARG A 53 2.84 4.41 17.80
C ARG A 53 1.44 3.90 18.14
N TYR A 54 0.82 3.13 17.26
CA TYR A 54 -0.57 2.67 17.42
C TYR A 54 -0.71 1.24 17.98
N LYS A 55 0.39 0.59 18.38
CA LYS A 55 0.41 -0.83 18.81
C LYS A 55 -0.58 -1.19 19.93
N ASN A 56 -0.91 -0.23 20.79
CA ASN A 56 -1.80 -0.42 21.95
C ASN A 56 -3.21 0.12 21.71
N ASP A 57 -3.51 0.60 20.50
CA ASP A 57 -4.82 1.10 20.12
C ASP A 57 -5.54 0.03 19.27
N PRO A 58 -6.50 -0.72 19.85
CA PRO A 58 -7.22 -1.75 19.12
C PRO A 58 -8.17 -1.16 18.06
N SER A 59 -8.35 0.16 18.05
CA SER A 59 -9.21 0.88 17.12
C SER A 59 -8.48 1.44 15.89
N THR A 60 -7.16 1.28 15.80
CA THR A 60 -6.35 1.84 14.71
C THR A 60 -5.63 0.74 13.91
N LEU A 61 -6.08 0.54 12.67
CA LEU A 61 -5.41 -0.36 11.74
C LEU A 61 -4.24 0.38 11.10
N VAL A 62 -3.04 -0.18 11.23
CA VAL A 62 -1.85 0.22 10.48
C VAL A 62 -1.43 -0.99 9.65
N SER A 63 -1.30 -0.81 8.34
CA SER A 63 -0.85 -1.86 7.43
C SER A 63 -0.16 -1.29 6.20
N GLU A 64 0.60 -2.13 5.53
CA GLU A 64 1.50 -1.87 4.43
C GLU A 64 1.40 -3.03 3.45
N GLN A 65 1.49 -2.75 2.14
CA GLN A 65 1.57 -3.77 1.10
C GLN A 65 0.46 -4.85 1.15
N THR A 66 -0.73 -4.48 1.65
CA THR A 66 -1.90 -5.36 1.67
C THR A 66 -3.06 -4.77 0.87
N ASN A 67 -3.93 -5.66 0.38
CA ASN A 67 -5.11 -5.29 -0.39
C ASN A 67 -6.07 -4.42 0.43
N VAL A 68 -6.48 -3.29 -0.13
CA VAL A 68 -7.68 -2.54 0.27
C VAL A 68 -8.72 -2.68 -0.82
N ILE A 69 -9.84 -3.32 -0.51
CA ILE A 69 -10.96 -3.52 -1.42
C ILE A 69 -11.98 -2.42 -1.16
N TYR A 70 -12.32 -1.64 -2.19
CA TYR A 70 -13.23 -0.49 -2.05
C TYR A 70 -14.65 -0.75 -2.58
N ASP A 71 -14.83 -1.75 -3.44
CA ASP A 71 -16.16 -2.22 -3.88
C ASP A 71 -16.10 -3.71 -4.25
N SER A 72 -16.57 -4.58 -3.37
CA SER A 72 -16.50 -6.02 -3.60
C SER A 72 -17.53 -6.56 -4.58
N ALA A 73 -18.51 -5.75 -4.97
CA ALA A 73 -19.45 -6.12 -6.01
C ALA A 73 -18.81 -5.98 -7.41
N ILE A 74 -17.75 -5.18 -7.55
CA ILE A 74 -17.07 -4.92 -8.81
C ILE A 74 -15.68 -5.59 -8.83
N PRO A 75 -15.47 -6.65 -9.64
CA PRO A 75 -14.16 -7.30 -9.77
C PRO A 75 -13.06 -6.30 -10.15
N GLY A 76 -11.94 -6.36 -9.43
CA GLY A 76 -10.79 -5.48 -9.66
C GLY A 76 -10.82 -4.18 -8.85
N SER A 77 -11.84 -3.93 -8.02
CA SER A 77 -11.90 -2.76 -7.12
C SER A 77 -11.01 -2.93 -5.89
N VAL A 78 -9.71 -3.07 -6.14
CA VAL A 78 -8.67 -3.30 -5.15
C VAL A 78 -7.49 -2.36 -5.41
N ILE A 79 -6.90 -1.85 -4.36
CA ILE A 79 -5.63 -1.11 -4.36
C ILE A 79 -4.66 -1.78 -3.38
N VAL A 80 -3.37 -1.54 -3.59
CA VAL A 80 -2.31 -1.96 -2.66
C VAL A 80 -1.43 -0.73 -2.40
N PRO A 81 -1.73 0.05 -1.35
CA PRO A 81 -0.87 1.15 -0.95
C PRO A 81 0.43 0.64 -0.33
N ASP A 82 1.51 1.40 -0.47
CA ASP A 82 2.75 1.08 0.26
C ASP A 82 2.53 1.13 1.77
N GLY A 83 1.73 2.07 2.27
CA GLY A 83 1.31 2.14 3.67
C GLY A 83 -0.03 2.83 3.85
N TYR A 84 -0.83 2.42 4.83
CA TYR A 84 -2.10 3.07 5.14
C TYR A 84 -2.52 2.93 6.60
N ILE A 85 -3.35 3.87 7.06
CA ILE A 85 -3.92 3.89 8.41
C ILE A 85 -5.43 4.09 8.36
N VAL A 86 -6.17 3.32 9.16
CA VAL A 86 -7.63 3.44 9.33
C VAL A 86 -7.97 3.59 10.80
N PHE A 87 -8.76 4.61 11.14
CA PHE A 87 -9.17 4.90 12.52
C PHE A 87 -10.58 4.41 12.86
N GLY A 88 -10.76 3.97 14.11
CA GLY A 88 -12.02 3.52 14.68
C GLY A 88 -12.57 2.22 14.06
N VAL A 89 -11.70 1.26 13.75
CA VAL A 89 -12.07 -0.07 13.23
C VAL A 89 -11.66 -1.17 14.21
N ASP A 90 -12.35 -2.32 14.20
CA ASP A 90 -11.96 -3.47 15.03
C ASP A 90 -10.75 -4.18 14.41
N THR A 91 -9.55 -3.82 14.87
CA THR A 91 -8.31 -4.36 14.32
C THR A 91 -8.12 -5.84 14.60
N GLU A 92 -8.64 -6.36 15.71
CA GLU A 92 -8.48 -7.78 16.04
C GLU A 92 -9.27 -8.63 15.06
N THR A 93 -10.53 -8.27 14.81
CA THR A 93 -11.35 -8.93 13.80
C THR A 93 -10.69 -8.85 12.42
N ILE A 94 -10.23 -7.66 12.00
CA ILE A 94 -9.56 -7.49 10.70
C ILE A 94 -8.27 -8.33 10.61
N LYS A 95 -7.45 -8.35 11.66
CA LYS A 95 -6.19 -9.11 11.70
C LYS A 95 -6.43 -10.62 11.71
N MET A 96 -7.51 -11.12 12.29
CA MET A 96 -7.87 -12.54 12.17
C MET A 96 -8.16 -12.94 10.72
N TYR A 97 -8.57 -11.98 9.88
CA TYR A 97 -8.88 -12.17 8.48
C TYR A 97 -7.86 -11.52 7.52
N ARG A 98 -6.56 -11.38 7.88
CA ARG A 98 -5.42 -10.69 7.19
C ARG A 98 -5.31 -10.70 5.64
N ARG A 99 -6.22 -11.33 4.93
CA ARG A 99 -6.35 -11.40 3.47
C ARG A 99 -6.58 -10.03 2.81
N SER A 100 -7.24 -9.06 3.46
CA SER A 100 -7.49 -7.71 2.92
C SER A 100 -8.25 -6.80 3.90
N TYR A 101 -8.04 -5.49 3.83
CA TYR A 101 -8.99 -4.50 4.38
C TYR A 101 -10.11 -4.22 3.36
N ARG A 102 -11.35 -4.00 3.84
CA ARG A 102 -12.55 -3.89 3.00
C ARG A 102 -13.35 -2.65 3.42
N ILE A 103 -13.36 -1.61 2.58
CA ILE A 103 -14.05 -0.34 2.88
C ILE A 103 -15.57 -0.56 2.92
N ASP A 104 -16.10 -1.40 2.04
CA ASP A 104 -17.53 -1.71 1.98
C ASP A 104 -18.04 -2.53 3.18
N GLU A 105 -17.17 -3.31 3.83
CA GLU A 105 -17.48 -4.06 5.04
C GLU A 105 -17.37 -3.21 6.32
N TRP A 106 -16.30 -2.40 6.41
CA TRP A 106 -16.00 -1.63 7.63
C TRP A 106 -16.45 -0.16 7.56
N GLY A 107 -16.93 0.28 6.40
CA GLY A 107 -17.52 1.60 6.16
C GLY A 107 -16.55 2.78 6.27
N LYS A 108 -15.24 2.53 6.25
CA LYS A 108 -14.22 3.56 6.51
C LYS A 108 -13.11 3.53 5.47
N PRO A 109 -12.88 4.61 4.72
CA PRO A 109 -11.68 4.71 3.91
C PRO A 109 -10.45 4.93 4.81
N PRO A 110 -9.24 4.66 4.31
CA PRO A 110 -8.02 5.07 4.97
C PRO A 110 -8.03 6.57 5.30
N ALA A 111 -7.66 6.90 6.53
CA ALA A 111 -7.44 8.29 6.92
C ALA A 111 -6.11 8.83 6.37
N PHE A 112 -5.17 7.92 6.10
CA PHE A 112 -3.84 8.23 5.59
C PHE A 112 -3.40 7.11 4.65
N VAL A 113 -2.80 7.49 3.52
CA VAL A 113 -2.08 6.61 2.60
C VAL A 113 -0.71 7.20 2.32
N LEU A 114 0.31 6.34 2.32
CA LEU A 114 1.69 6.63 1.91
C LEU A 114 2.03 5.85 0.64
N GLU A 115 2.71 6.51 -0.28
CA GLU A 115 3.42 5.90 -1.41
C GLU A 115 4.87 6.40 -1.43
N VAL A 116 5.82 5.49 -1.60
CA VAL A 116 7.24 5.81 -1.73
C VAL A 116 7.61 5.67 -3.19
N ALA A 117 8.25 6.69 -3.76
CA ALA A 117 8.56 6.70 -5.18
C ALA A 117 9.45 5.51 -5.57
N SER A 118 9.08 4.89 -6.69
CA SER A 118 10.00 4.11 -7.51
C SER A 118 9.88 4.55 -8.96
N GLU A 119 10.91 4.29 -9.77
CA GLU A 119 10.88 4.53 -11.22
C GLU A 119 9.62 3.90 -11.86
N SER A 120 9.23 2.72 -11.38
CA SER A 120 8.15 1.92 -11.96
C SER A 120 6.74 2.40 -11.59
N THR A 121 6.56 3.06 -10.44
CA THR A 121 5.23 3.43 -9.91
C THR A 121 4.94 4.92 -9.98
N ALA A 122 5.97 5.77 -10.05
CA ALA A 122 5.81 7.20 -9.79
C ALA A 122 4.76 7.89 -10.68
N ALA A 123 4.67 7.52 -11.96
CA ALA A 123 3.68 8.09 -12.88
C ALA A 123 2.23 7.75 -12.46
N ARG A 124 1.99 6.56 -11.91
CA ARG A 124 0.67 6.15 -11.40
C ARG A 124 0.34 6.84 -10.09
N ASP A 125 1.33 7.02 -9.22
CA ASP A 125 1.19 7.69 -7.93
C ASP A 125 0.80 9.18 -8.08
N LEU A 126 1.33 9.85 -9.11
CA LEU A 126 0.98 11.24 -9.44
C LEU A 126 -0.36 11.39 -10.17
N GLY A 127 -0.83 10.34 -10.85
CA GLY A 127 -2.02 10.37 -11.71
C GLY A 127 -3.14 9.46 -11.18
N GLU A 128 -3.22 8.26 -11.76
CA GLU A 128 -4.32 7.30 -11.55
C GLU A 128 -4.63 7.04 -10.07
N LYS A 129 -3.60 6.77 -9.25
CA LYS A 129 -3.80 6.49 -7.83
C LYS A 129 -4.32 7.71 -7.08
N ARG A 130 -3.80 8.91 -7.38
CA ARG A 130 -4.27 10.17 -6.78
C ARG A 130 -5.77 10.37 -7.02
N GLU A 131 -6.23 10.17 -8.26
CA GLU A 131 -7.66 10.28 -8.60
C GLU A 131 -8.51 9.20 -7.92
N LEU A 132 -8.00 7.97 -7.86
CA LEU A 132 -8.68 6.85 -7.20
C LEU A 132 -8.80 7.07 -5.68
N TYR A 133 -7.73 7.50 -5.02
CA TYR A 133 -7.71 7.77 -3.58
C TYR A 133 -8.68 8.90 -3.20
N ALA A 134 -8.76 9.95 -4.01
CA ALA A 134 -9.76 11.01 -3.83
C ALA A 134 -11.19 10.44 -3.96
N ARG A 135 -11.44 9.65 -5.01
CA ARG A 135 -12.76 9.05 -5.28
C ARG A 135 -13.25 8.12 -4.17
N ILE A 136 -12.35 7.33 -3.56
CA ILE A 136 -12.72 6.41 -2.46
C ILE A 136 -12.69 7.09 -1.08
N GLY A 137 -12.35 8.38 -1.00
CA GLY A 137 -12.43 9.16 0.24
C GLY A 137 -11.22 9.05 1.17
N VAL A 138 -10.02 8.73 0.64
CA VAL A 138 -8.79 8.75 1.45
C VAL A 138 -8.51 10.18 1.93
N ALA A 139 -8.51 10.39 3.23
CA ALA A 139 -8.48 11.74 3.80
C ALA A 139 -7.14 12.45 3.57
N GLU A 140 -6.02 11.75 3.74
CA GLU A 140 -4.69 12.27 3.41
C GLU A 140 -3.90 11.33 2.51
N TYR A 141 -3.28 11.89 1.48
CA TYR A 141 -2.41 11.17 0.56
C TYR A 141 -1.00 11.75 0.60
N TRP A 142 -0.06 10.93 1.05
CA TRP A 142 1.35 11.28 1.22
C TRP A 142 2.23 10.52 0.24
N ARG A 143 3.18 11.26 -0.34
CA ARG A 143 4.14 10.75 -1.31
C ARG A 143 5.55 11.18 -0.89
N LEU A 144 6.47 10.23 -0.81
CA LEU A 144 7.86 10.47 -0.44
C LEU A 144 8.79 10.02 -1.55
N ASP A 145 9.83 10.81 -1.80
CA ASP A 145 10.74 10.57 -2.91
C ASP A 145 12.18 10.96 -2.55
N ARG A 146 13.12 10.03 -2.76
CA ARG A 146 14.56 10.28 -2.60
C ARG A 146 15.29 10.50 -3.93
N HIS A 147 14.63 10.24 -5.04
CA HIS A 147 15.24 10.16 -6.37
C HIS A 147 14.73 11.24 -7.34
N GLY A 148 13.68 11.99 -6.95
CA GLY A 148 13.18 13.15 -7.69
C GLY A 148 12.11 12.84 -8.74
N TYR A 149 11.56 11.62 -8.77
CA TYR A 149 10.42 11.22 -9.61
C TYR A 149 9.15 12.06 -9.43
N TYR A 150 8.88 12.58 -8.22
CA TYR A 150 7.74 13.44 -7.91
C TYR A 150 8.01 14.92 -8.08
N GLY A 151 9.28 15.32 -8.28
CA GLY A 151 9.73 16.71 -8.34
C GLY A 151 9.84 17.41 -6.98
N GLU A 152 9.22 16.87 -5.93
CA GLU A 152 9.33 17.30 -4.54
C GLU A 152 9.61 16.07 -3.65
N PRO A 153 10.52 16.15 -2.66
CA PRO A 153 10.93 14.98 -1.87
C PRO A 153 9.85 14.50 -0.87
N LEU A 154 8.89 15.37 -0.56
CA LEU A 154 7.77 15.09 0.32
C LEU A 154 6.57 15.91 -0.14
N VAL A 155 5.47 15.22 -0.45
CA VAL A 155 4.20 15.86 -0.81
C VAL A 155 3.09 15.26 0.04
N GLY A 156 2.46 16.09 0.87
CA GLY A 156 1.24 15.73 1.58
C GLY A 156 0.04 16.46 0.96
N GLU A 157 -1.07 15.76 0.79
CA GLU A 157 -2.33 16.32 0.32
C GLU A 157 -3.48 15.88 1.21
N ARG A 158 -4.45 16.78 1.44
CA ARG A 158 -5.72 16.48 2.12
C ARG A 158 -6.89 16.56 1.16
N LEU A 159 -7.86 15.68 1.34
CA LEU A 159 -9.09 15.66 0.58
C LEU A 159 -10.04 16.75 1.10
N VAL A 160 -10.43 17.68 0.23
CA VAL A 160 -11.39 18.74 0.50
C VAL A 160 -12.41 18.76 -0.64
N ASP A 161 -13.67 18.53 -0.32
CA ASP A 161 -14.78 18.51 -1.31
C ASP A 161 -14.52 17.61 -2.54
N GLY A 162 -13.84 16.48 -2.33
CA GLY A 162 -13.53 15.50 -3.38
C GLY A 162 -12.24 15.76 -4.16
N GLU A 163 -11.51 16.84 -3.84
CA GLU A 163 -10.26 17.21 -4.49
C GLU A 163 -9.11 17.26 -3.50
N TYR A 164 -7.91 16.86 -3.95
CA TYR A 164 -6.72 16.93 -3.12
C TYR A 164 -6.10 18.34 -3.13
N VAL A 165 -5.95 18.91 -1.94
CA VAL A 165 -5.28 20.19 -1.69
C VAL A 165 -3.99 19.92 -0.92
N ARG A 166 -2.87 20.50 -1.37
CA ARG A 166 -1.56 20.32 -0.73
C ARG A 166 -1.51 20.90 0.68
N PHE A 167 -0.80 20.20 1.56
CA PHE A 167 -0.28 20.78 2.78
C PHE A 167 0.90 21.70 2.48
N ASP A 168 1.17 22.62 3.40
CA ASP A 168 2.36 23.46 3.33
C ASP A 168 3.62 22.59 3.48
N LEU A 169 4.59 22.81 2.61
CA LEU A 169 5.94 22.25 2.73
C LEU A 169 6.84 23.34 3.33
N HIS A 170 7.41 23.05 4.49
CA HIS A 170 8.33 23.95 5.18
C HIS A 170 9.77 23.54 4.85
N THR A 171 10.65 24.52 4.68
CA THR A 171 12.08 24.31 4.46
C THR A 171 12.85 24.98 5.59
N GLU A 172 13.72 24.22 6.26
CA GLU A 172 14.60 24.72 7.29
C GLU A 172 15.88 25.33 6.68
N ALA A 173 16.64 26.07 7.49
CA ALA A 173 17.91 26.66 7.04
C ALA A 173 18.97 25.62 6.65
N SER A 174 18.87 24.39 7.17
CA SER A 174 19.69 23.24 6.77
C SER A 174 19.35 22.72 5.36
N GLY A 175 18.19 23.11 4.81
CA GLY A 175 17.62 22.54 3.61
C GLY A 175 16.71 21.35 3.88
N ASP A 176 16.62 20.86 5.12
CA ASP A 176 15.64 19.85 5.50
C ASP A 176 14.23 20.36 5.22
N VAL A 177 13.35 19.48 4.75
CA VAL A 177 11.95 19.83 4.52
C VAL A 177 11.03 19.00 5.38
N TRP A 178 9.93 19.61 5.80
CA TRP A 178 8.92 18.92 6.56
C TRP A 178 7.51 19.44 6.29
N SER A 179 6.53 18.57 6.54
CA SER A 179 5.12 18.91 6.48
C SER A 179 4.36 18.12 7.54
N ARG A 180 3.20 18.62 7.97
CA ARG A 180 2.42 18.04 9.06
C ARG A 180 1.22 17.28 8.54
N SER A 181 1.08 16.02 8.96
CA SER A 181 -0.17 15.27 8.82
C SER A 181 -1.16 15.72 9.89
N GLU A 182 -2.33 16.19 9.46
CA GLU A 182 -3.43 16.55 10.35
C GLU A 182 -4.09 15.28 10.92
N ALA A 183 -4.27 14.25 10.09
CA ALA A 183 -4.87 12.96 10.44
C ALA A 183 -4.05 12.20 11.47
N LEU A 184 -2.72 12.20 11.35
CA LEU A 184 -1.83 11.48 12.27
C LEU A 184 -1.33 12.35 13.44
N GLY A 185 -1.38 13.67 13.28
CA GLY A 185 -0.82 14.63 14.24
C GLY A 185 0.70 14.50 14.38
N VAL A 186 1.40 14.18 13.29
CA VAL A 186 2.87 14.03 13.24
C VAL A 186 3.45 14.85 12.08
N ASP A 187 4.70 15.23 12.23
CA ASP A 187 5.46 15.92 11.19
C ASP A 187 6.32 14.88 10.44
N PHE A 188 6.23 14.87 9.12
CA PHE A 188 7.10 14.08 8.25
C PHE A 188 8.30 14.94 7.87
N TYR A 189 9.50 14.45 8.14
CA TYR A 189 10.75 15.10 7.79
C TYR A 189 11.45 14.35 6.67
N HIS A 190 11.85 15.07 5.63
CA HIS A 190 12.86 14.62 4.69
C HIS A 190 14.14 15.41 4.97
N ARG A 191 15.14 14.70 5.48
CA ARG A 191 16.44 15.30 5.79
C ARG A 191 17.36 15.21 4.60
N ILE A 192 18.05 16.30 4.30
CA ILE A 192 19.14 16.26 3.32
C ILE A 192 20.33 15.64 4.05
N GLU A 193 20.77 14.46 3.61
CA GLU A 193 22.01 13.88 4.12
C GLU A 193 23.18 14.73 3.60
N ASP A 194 24.04 15.22 4.51
CA ASP A 194 25.34 15.79 4.14
C ASP A 194 26.14 14.68 3.44
N GLY A 195 26.47 14.89 2.17
CA GLY A 195 27.19 13.93 1.32
C GLY A 195 28.60 13.59 1.79
#